data_AF-A0A923NIK5-F1
#
_entry.id   AF-A0A923NIK5-F1
#
_cell.length_a   1.000
_cell.length_b   1.000
_cell.length_c   1.000
_cell.angle_alpha   90.00
_cell.angle_beta   90.00
_cell.angle_gamma   90.00
#
_symmetry.space_group_name_H-M   'P 1'
#
loop_
_entity.id
_entity.type
_entity.pdbx_description
1 polymer ?
#
loop_
_entity_poly.entity_id
_entity_poly.type
_entity_poly.pdbx_seq_one_letter_code
_entity_poly.pdbx_strand_id
1 'polypeptide(L)'
;MKRKIRNGILMLLGMLLAAAAPFAAGIRMAYVKSGSMEPEIHVGSICLMDTNVRKQEIQKGDVIVFSVGKEQALVTHRVADITEKGFRTKGDGNDRKDPWLVSPDDLKGKVLGAIPYLGYVAAFLQSGQGIFLLSGAGILYAGYLFCRKRMRQE
;
A
#
# COMPACT_ATOMS: atom_id res chain seq x y z
N MET A 1 -25.52 -28.22 -9.77
CA MET A 1 -25.44 -26.75 -9.93
C MET A 1 -25.29 -26.01 -8.60
N LYS A 2 -26.16 -26.23 -7.59
CA LYS A 2 -26.13 -25.55 -6.27
C LYS A 2 -24.80 -25.65 -5.50
N ARG A 3 -24.12 -26.81 -5.53
CA ARG A 3 -22.81 -27.00 -4.85
C ARG A 3 -21.67 -26.17 -5.47
N LYS A 4 -21.65 -26.00 -6.80
CA LYS A 4 -20.63 -25.17 -7.49
C LYS A 4 -20.81 -23.68 -7.17
N ILE A 5 -22.06 -23.21 -7.12
CA ILE A 5 -22.39 -21.82 -6.75
C ILE A 5 -22.02 -21.55 -5.29
N ARG A 6 -22.37 -22.44 -4.36
CA ARG A 6 -22.00 -22.33 -2.95
C ARG A 6 -20.49 -22.24 -2.75
N ASN A 7 -19.73 -23.12 -3.41
CA ASN A 7 -18.26 -23.10 -3.29
C ASN A 7 -17.66 -21.82 -3.88
N GLY A 8 -18.23 -21.30 -4.98
CA GLY A 8 -17.81 -20.01 -5.54
C GLY A 8 -18.07 -18.84 -4.59
N ILE A 9 -19.24 -18.81 -3.94
CA ILE A 9 -19.57 -17.79 -2.92
C ILE A 9 -18.61 -17.87 -1.73
N LEU A 10 -18.35 -19.08 -1.22
CA LEU A 10 -17.42 -19.27 -0.11
C LEU A 10 -15.99 -18.83 -0.46
N MET A 11 -15.53 -19.11 -1.69
CA MET A 11 -14.22 -18.68 -2.16
C MET A 11 -14.12 -17.15 -2.27
N LEU A 12 -15.15 -16.50 -2.84
CA LEU A 12 -15.20 -15.04 -2.94
C LEU A 12 -15.22 -14.40 -1.55
N LEU A 13 -16.05 -14.92 -0.63
CA LEU A 13 -16.11 -14.44 0.75
C LEU A 13 -14.75 -14.61 1.44
N GLY A 14 -14.10 -15.76 1.26
CA GLY A 14 -12.75 -16.01 1.78
C GLY A 14 -11.72 -15.01 1.26
N MET A 15 -11.74 -14.69 -0.04
CA MET A 15 -10.87 -13.67 -0.63
C MET A 15 -11.12 -12.26 -0.08
N LEU A 16 -12.40 -11.88 0.09
CA LEU A 16 -12.76 -10.58 0.67
C LEU A 16 -12.31 -10.47 2.13
N LEU A 17 -12.49 -11.52 2.93
CA LEU A 17 -12.02 -11.56 4.31
C LEU A 17 -10.50 -11.51 4.38
N ALA A 18 -9.80 -12.25 3.53
CA ALA A 18 -8.34 -12.21 3.45
C ALA A 18 -7.82 -10.81 3.05
N ALA A 19 -8.51 -10.12 2.14
CA ALA A 19 -8.16 -8.76 1.75
C ALA A 19 -8.46 -7.72 2.83
N ALA A 20 -9.52 -7.91 3.63
CA ALA A 20 -9.90 -7.00 4.71
C ALA A 20 -9.10 -7.20 6.00
N ALA A 21 -8.62 -8.42 6.26
CA ALA A 21 -7.94 -8.78 7.51
C ALA A 21 -6.72 -7.89 7.84
N PRO A 22 -5.81 -7.54 6.89
CA PRO A 22 -4.72 -6.62 7.18
C PRO A 22 -5.20 -5.26 7.70
N PHE A 23 -6.27 -4.71 7.12
CA PHE A 23 -6.82 -3.42 7.54
C PHE A 23 -7.43 -3.50 8.95
N ALA A 24 -8.12 -4.59 9.27
CA ALA A 24 -8.62 -4.84 10.61
C ALA A 24 -7.47 -5.01 11.63
N ALA A 25 -6.34 -5.57 11.20
CA ALA A 25 -5.12 -5.71 12.02
C ALA A 25 -4.30 -4.42 12.17
N GLY A 26 -4.76 -3.28 11.63
CA GLY A 26 -4.03 -2.01 11.70
C GLY A 26 -2.93 -1.85 10.65
N ILE A 27 -2.91 -2.69 9.62
CA ILE A 27 -2.01 -2.50 8.48
C ILE A 27 -2.62 -1.46 7.55
N ARG A 28 -1.79 -0.49 7.13
CA ARG A 28 -2.16 0.57 6.19
C ARG A 28 -1.16 0.63 5.04
N MET A 29 -1.59 1.24 3.94
CA MET A 29 -0.79 1.39 2.73
C MET A 29 -0.31 2.83 2.60
N ALA A 30 0.97 3.03 2.28
CA ALA A 30 1.56 4.32 1.98
C ALA A 30 2.23 4.29 0.60
N TYR A 31 1.94 5.27 -0.25
CA TYR A 31 2.53 5.38 -1.58
C TYR A 31 3.84 6.17 -1.54
N VAL A 32 4.89 5.62 -2.14
CA VAL A 32 6.22 6.22 -2.18
C VAL A 32 6.33 7.21 -3.33
N LYS A 33 6.39 8.50 -3.00
CA LYS A 33 6.40 9.62 -3.97
C LYS A 33 7.79 10.10 -4.37
N SER A 34 8.81 9.87 -3.55
CA SER A 34 10.16 10.41 -3.71
C SER A 34 11.21 9.32 -3.61
N GLY A 35 12.38 9.54 -4.22
CA GLY A 35 13.50 8.60 -4.22
C GLY A 35 14.39 8.67 -2.97
N SER A 36 13.93 9.24 -1.86
CA SER A 36 14.75 9.39 -0.65
C SER A 36 15.07 8.06 0.03
N MET A 37 14.32 7.00 -0.28
CA MET A 37 14.52 5.64 0.23
C MET A 37 15.18 4.71 -0.80
N GLU A 38 15.66 5.24 -1.92
CA GLU A 38 16.42 4.45 -2.89
C GLU A 38 17.78 4.02 -2.30
N PRO A 39 18.31 2.83 -2.66
CA PRO A 39 17.73 1.84 -3.56
C PRO A 39 16.78 0.83 -2.88
N GLU A 40 16.59 0.91 -1.56
CA GLU A 40 15.90 -0.14 -0.80
C GLU A 40 14.37 -0.12 -1.00
N ILE A 41 13.79 1.08 -1.13
CA ILE A 41 12.37 1.27 -1.44
C ILE A 41 12.25 2.19 -2.66
N HIS A 42 11.84 1.60 -3.78
CA HIS A 42 11.75 2.31 -5.05
C HIS A 42 10.57 3.31 -5.11
N VAL A 43 10.74 4.38 -5.88
CA VAL A 43 9.63 5.27 -6.24
C VAL A 43 8.49 4.48 -6.90
N GLY A 44 7.25 4.79 -6.54
CA GLY A 44 6.07 4.10 -7.05
C GLY A 44 5.74 2.79 -6.32
N SER A 45 6.49 2.44 -5.27
CA SER A 45 6.14 1.33 -4.38
C SER A 45 4.94 1.65 -3.49
N ILE A 46 4.25 0.60 -3.03
CA ILE A 46 3.33 0.68 -1.89
C ILE A 46 4.00 0.04 -0.68
N CYS A 47 4.18 0.82 0.37
CA CYS A 47 4.63 0.34 1.67
C CYS A 47 3.44 -0.14 2.49
N LEU A 48 3.57 -1.30 3.11
CA LEU A 48 2.67 -1.78 4.15
C LEU A 48 3.23 -1.33 5.49
N MET A 49 2.46 -0.57 6.27
CA MET A 49 2.86 -0.09 7.59
C MET A 49 1.92 -0.61 8.67
N ASP A 50 2.49 -1.03 9.79
CA ASP A 50 1.77 -1.32 11.02
C ASP A 50 1.55 -0.03 11.80
N THR A 51 0.28 0.35 11.99
CA THR A 51 -0.11 1.55 12.76
C THR A 51 -0.31 1.29 14.25
N ASN A 52 -0.25 0.02 14.69
CA ASN A 52 -0.41 -0.35 16.10
C ASN A 52 0.93 -0.46 16.84
N VAL A 53 2.05 -0.31 16.11
CA VAL A 53 3.40 -0.37 16.68
C VAL A 53 3.56 0.66 17.80
N ARG A 54 4.08 0.20 18.94
CA ARG A 54 4.37 1.10 20.06
C ARG A 54 5.73 1.75 19.86
N LYS A 55 5.88 3.00 20.34
CA LYS A 55 7.14 3.74 20.26
C LYS A 55 8.35 3.00 20.82
N GLN A 56 8.16 2.16 21.85
CA GLN A 56 9.21 1.37 22.49
C GLN A 56 9.67 0.17 21.64
N GLU A 57 8.89 -0.23 20.64
CA GLU A 57 9.21 -1.34 19.73
C GLU A 57 10.00 -0.87 18.51
N ILE A 58 10.10 0.46 18.31
CA ILE A 58 10.91 1.05 17.25
C ILE A 58 12.39 0.92 17.60
N GLN A 59 13.16 0.39 16.65
CA GLN A 59 14.59 0.17 16.79
C GLN A 59 15.36 0.95 15.73
N LYS A 60 16.64 1.18 16.00
CA LYS A 60 17.56 1.73 15.00
C LYS A 60 17.59 0.80 13.79
N GLY A 61 17.45 1.37 12.60
CA GLY A 61 17.37 0.62 11.34
C GLY A 61 15.94 0.36 10.86
N ASP A 62 14.92 0.54 11.70
CA ASP A 62 13.53 0.44 11.27
C ASP A 62 13.17 1.57 10.30
N VAL A 63 12.31 1.27 9.33
CA VAL A 63 11.70 2.29 8.47
C VAL A 63 10.36 2.68 9.07
N ILE A 64 10.16 3.97 9.28
CA ILE A 64 8.94 4.51 9.89
C ILE A 64 8.29 5.56 9.00
N VAL A 65 6.97 5.64 9.09
CA VAL A 65 6.15 6.68 8.49
C VAL A 65 5.75 7.66 9.58
N PHE A 66 5.97 8.96 9.36
CA PHE A 66 5.67 10.00 10.33
C PHE A 66 5.19 11.28 9.65
N SER A 67 4.49 12.12 10.41
CA SER A 67 4.07 13.46 9.98
C SER A 67 5.16 14.50 10.24
N VAL A 68 5.37 15.41 9.30
CA VAL A 68 6.25 16.58 9.49
C VAL A 68 5.55 17.89 9.14
N GLY A 69 5.97 18.94 9.84
CA GLY A 69 5.51 20.31 9.60
C GLY A 69 4.05 20.55 9.98
N LYS A 70 3.60 21.79 9.75
CA LYS A 70 2.22 22.22 10.05
C LYS A 70 1.19 21.53 9.17
N GLU A 71 1.57 21.21 7.93
CA GLU A 71 0.71 20.53 6.96
C GLU A 71 0.61 19.01 7.18
N GLN A 72 1.32 18.47 8.19
CA GLN A 72 1.31 17.04 8.53
C GLN A 72 1.66 16.15 7.33
N ALA A 73 2.63 16.58 6.53
CA ALA A 73 3.09 15.82 5.37
C ALA A 73 3.68 14.49 5.82
N LEU A 74 3.28 13.40 5.16
CA LEU A 74 3.79 12.06 5.49
C LEU A 74 5.16 11.85 4.85
N VAL A 75 6.13 11.48 5.68
CA VAL A 75 7.51 11.14 5.29
C VAL A 75 7.79 9.71 5.73
N THR A 76 8.50 8.96 4.89
CA THR A 76 8.92 7.58 5.17
C THR A 76 10.43 7.53 5.16
N HIS A 77 11.09 7.37 6.31
CA HIS A 77 12.55 7.33 6.43
C HIS A 77 13.01 6.30 7.47
N ARG A 78 14.29 5.93 7.43
CA ARG A 78 14.89 4.99 8.36
C ARG A 78 15.33 5.66 9.66
N VAL A 79 15.09 5.01 10.78
CA VAL A 79 15.58 5.43 12.10
C VAL A 79 17.09 5.28 12.14
N ALA A 80 17.80 6.40 12.09
CA ALA A 80 19.25 6.45 12.20
C ALA A 80 19.71 6.45 13.66
N ASP A 81 18.90 7.01 14.57
CA ASP A 81 19.20 7.09 16.00
C ASP A 81 17.94 7.21 16.85
N ILE A 82 18.00 6.78 18.11
CA ILE A 82 16.90 6.86 19.07
C ILE A 82 17.37 7.71 20.26
N THR A 83 16.55 8.69 20.62
CA THR A 83 16.78 9.56 21.77
C THR A 83 15.58 9.51 22.70
N GLU A 84 15.73 9.96 23.96
CA GLU A 84 14.61 10.06 24.90
C GLU A 84 13.45 10.93 24.37
N LYS A 85 13.77 11.91 23.53
CA LYS A 85 12.81 12.86 22.97
C LYS A 85 12.15 12.39 21.68
N GLY A 86 12.63 11.31 21.06
CA GLY A 86 12.12 10.83 19.78
C GLY A 86 13.18 10.23 18.86
N PHE A 87 12.84 10.12 17.57
CA PHE A 87 13.63 9.40 16.57
C PHE A 87 14.36 10.38 15.65
N ARG A 88 15.65 10.14 15.42
CA ARG A 88 16.39 10.79 14.32
C ARG A 88 16.31 9.91 13.09
N THR A 89 15.74 10.45 12.03
CA THR A 89 15.52 9.72 10.78
C THR A 89 16.47 10.17 9.67
N LYS A 90 16.61 9.32 8.66
CA LYS A 90 17.38 9.57 7.45
C LYS A 90 16.79 8.75 6.31
N GLY A 91 16.57 9.35 5.15
CA GLY A 91 16.29 8.60 3.92
C GLY A 91 17.53 7.82 3.47
N ASP A 92 17.35 6.57 3.03
CA ASP A 92 18.46 5.69 2.64
C ASP A 92 19.33 6.29 1.52
N GLY A 93 18.70 7.01 0.59
CA GLY A 93 19.37 7.69 -0.52
C GLY A 93 19.85 9.12 -0.19
N ASN A 94 19.60 9.61 1.02
CA ASN A 94 20.05 10.94 1.42
C ASN A 94 21.49 10.87 1.98
N ASP A 95 22.27 11.94 1.85
CA ASP A 95 23.61 11.99 2.48
C ASP A 95 23.55 12.35 3.97
N ARG A 96 22.59 13.20 4.34
CA ARG A 96 22.46 13.79 5.67
C ARG A 96 21.24 13.25 6.39
N LYS A 97 21.31 13.23 7.73
CA LYS A 97 20.14 12.98 8.59
C LYS A 97 19.12 14.11 8.39
N ASP A 98 17.86 13.79 8.63
CA ASP A 98 16.80 14.80 8.60
C ASP A 98 17.06 15.89 9.66
N PRO A 99 16.71 17.15 9.38
CA PRO A 99 16.99 18.27 10.29
C PRO A 99 16.04 18.29 11.49
N TRP A 100 14.93 17.56 11.46
CA TRP A 100 13.95 17.45 12.53
C TRP A 100 14.17 16.21 13.40
N LEU A 101 13.62 16.27 14.62
CA LEU A 101 13.46 15.11 15.49
C LEU A 101 12.01 14.67 15.44
N VAL A 102 11.76 13.40 15.14
CA VAL A 102 10.40 12.85 15.06
C VAL A 102 9.91 12.52 16.45
N SER A 103 8.87 13.24 16.91
CA SER A 103 8.20 12.92 18.17
C SER A 103 7.48 11.57 18.07
N PRO A 104 7.38 10.79 19.16
CA PRO A 104 6.50 9.62 19.19
C PRO A 104 5.06 9.90 18.79
N ASP A 105 4.56 11.12 18.99
CA ASP A 105 3.20 11.51 18.61
C ASP A 105 3.03 11.73 17.09
N ASP A 106 4.15 12.00 16.40
CA ASP A 106 4.19 12.15 14.94
C ASP A 106 4.35 10.81 14.21
N LEU A 107 4.68 9.72 14.93
CA LEU A 107 4.77 8.38 14.39
C LEU A 107 3.40 7.90 13.90
N LYS A 108 3.31 7.52 12.63
CA LYS A 108 2.09 6.96 12.02
C LYS A 108 2.15 5.44 11.86
N GLY A 109 3.34 4.88 11.76
CA GLY A 109 3.52 3.44 11.73
C GLY A 109 4.93 3.00 11.36
N LYS A 110 5.19 1.71 11.51
CA LYS A 110 6.44 1.04 11.10
C LYS A 110 6.20 0.29 9.80
N VAL A 111 7.07 0.49 8.81
CA VAL A 111 7.00 -0.22 7.54
C VAL A 111 7.38 -1.68 7.77
N LEU A 112 6.49 -2.59 7.36
CA LEU A 112 6.69 -4.05 7.40
C LEU A 112 7.32 -4.56 6.11
N GLY A 113 7.09 -3.86 5.00
CA GLY A 113 7.62 -4.21 3.68
C GLY A 113 7.08 -3.29 2.60
N ALA A 114 7.67 -3.38 1.42
CA ALA A 114 7.27 -2.61 0.24
C ALA A 114 7.04 -3.54 -0.96
N ILE A 115 6.00 -3.25 -1.74
CA ILE A 115 5.72 -3.93 -3.00
C ILE A 115 6.09 -2.96 -4.13
N PRO A 116 7.19 -3.20 -4.86
CA PRO A 116 7.64 -2.31 -5.90
C PRO A 116 6.62 -2.22 -7.05
N TYR A 117 6.53 -1.06 -7.67
CA TYR A 117 5.66 -0.74 -8.81
C TYR A 117 4.14 -0.84 -8.59
N LEU A 118 3.66 -1.37 -7.47
CA LEU A 118 2.23 -1.54 -7.20
C LEU A 118 1.48 -0.20 -7.19
N GLY A 119 2.16 0.87 -6.79
CA GLY A 119 1.58 2.21 -6.80
C GLY A 119 1.32 2.73 -8.21
N TYR A 120 2.14 2.36 -9.20
CA TYR A 120 1.86 2.67 -10.61
C TYR A 120 0.64 1.92 -11.13
N VAL A 121 0.47 0.65 -10.75
CA VAL A 121 -0.72 -0.13 -11.10
C VAL A 121 -1.97 0.52 -10.50
N ALA A 122 -1.94 0.85 -9.21
CA ALA A 122 -3.06 1.52 -8.55
C ALA A 122 -3.38 2.87 -9.21
N ALA A 123 -2.36 3.68 -9.52
CA ALA A 123 -2.53 4.97 -10.20
C ALA A 123 -3.11 4.79 -11.61
N PHE A 124 -2.65 3.79 -12.37
CA PHE A 124 -3.18 3.49 -13.70
C PHE A 124 -4.65 3.07 -13.63
N LEU A 125 -5.03 2.20 -12.70
CA LEU A 125 -6.42 1.75 -12.52
C LEU A 125 -7.36 2.89 -12.14
N GLN A 126 -6.85 3.93 -11.45
CA GLN A 126 -7.60 5.13 -11.09
C GLN A 126 -7.58 6.22 -12.17
N SER A 127 -6.71 6.09 -13.18
CA SER A 127 -6.62 7.04 -14.28
C SER A 127 -7.82 6.91 -15.22
N GLY A 128 -8.21 8.00 -15.88
CA GLY A 128 -9.29 7.97 -16.88
C GLY A 128 -8.99 7.00 -18.04
N GLN A 129 -7.72 6.84 -18.42
CA GLN A 129 -7.27 5.89 -19.44
C GLN A 129 -7.45 4.45 -18.98
N GLY A 130 -7.07 4.13 -17.73
CA GLY A 130 -7.27 2.80 -17.16
C GLY A 130 -8.74 2.43 -17.07
N ILE A 131 -9.58 3.34 -16.58
CA ILE A 131 -11.03 3.15 -16.51
C ILE A 131 -11.63 2.91 -17.89
N PHE A 132 -11.22 3.71 -18.90
CA PHE A 132 -11.68 3.55 -20.27
C PHE A 132 -11.32 2.16 -20.84
N LEU A 133 -10.07 1.74 -20.69
CA LEU A 133 -9.60 0.44 -21.18
C LEU A 133 -10.30 -0.74 -20.49
N LEU A 134 -10.47 -0.69 -19.17
CA LEU A 134 -11.16 -1.74 -18.41
C LEU A 134 -12.64 -1.84 -18.78
N SER A 135 -13.30 -0.70 -18.95
CA SER A 135 -14.70 -0.65 -19.37
C SER A 135 -14.86 -1.24 -20.77
N GLY A 136 -13.99 -0.85 -21.71
CA GLY A 136 -13.97 -1.40 -23.07
C GLY A 136 -13.76 -2.92 -23.08
N ALA A 137 -12.77 -3.42 -22.34
CA ALA A 137 -12.53 -4.85 -22.22
C ALA A 137 -13.73 -5.60 -21.61
N GLY A 138 -14.38 -5.03 -20.60
CA GLY A 138 -15.58 -5.58 -19.99
C GLY A 138 -16.76 -5.69 -20.96
N ILE A 139 -16.99 -4.66 -21.78
CA ILE A 139 -18.03 -4.64 -22.81
C ILE A 139 -17.75 -5.71 -23.88
N LEU A 140 -16.51 -5.79 -24.37
CA LEU A 140 -16.12 -6.81 -25.37
C LEU A 140 -16.29 -8.23 -24.83
N TYR A 141 -15.88 -8.48 -23.58
CA TYR A 141 -16.05 -9.78 -22.95
C TYR A 141 -17.53 -10.13 -22.74
N ALA A 142 -18.36 -9.18 -22.31
CA ALA A 142 -19.81 -9.37 -22.20
C ALA A 142 -20.44 -9.69 -23.56
N GLY A 143 -20.04 -8.97 -24.62
CA GLY A 143 -20.45 -9.24 -26.00
C GLY A 143 -20.05 -10.63 -26.46
N TYR A 144 -18.81 -11.06 -26.18
CA TYR A 144 -18.35 -12.43 -26.45
C TYR A 144 -19.20 -13.50 -25.74
N LEU A 145 -19.51 -13.30 -24.45
CA LEU A 145 -20.36 -14.21 -23.69
C LEU A 145 -21.78 -14.26 -24.24
N PHE A 146 -22.33 -13.13 -24.69
CA PHE A 146 -23.64 -13.05 -25.32
C PHE A 146 -23.67 -13.83 -26.65
N CYS A 147 -22.73 -13.57 -27.56
CA CYS A 147 -22.60 -14.29 -28.83
C CYS A 147 -22.42 -15.79 -28.61
N ARG A 148 -21.55 -16.18 -27.68
CA ARG A 148 -21.31 -17.59 -27.34
C ARG A 148 -22.55 -18.28 -26.78
N LYS A 149 -23.38 -17.58 -25.99
CA LYS A 149 -24.64 -18.14 -25.48
C LYS A 149 -25.65 -18.31 -26.61
N ARG A 150 -25.72 -17.37 -27.55
CA ARG A 150 -26.60 -17.44 -28.73
C ARG A 150 -26.24 -18.62 -29.64
N MET A 151 -24.96 -18.82 -29.96
CA MET A 151 -24.51 -19.96 -30.78
C MET A 151 -24.67 -21.35 -30.14
N ARG A 152 -25.08 -21.44 -28.86
CA ARG A 152 -25.40 -22.72 -28.19
C ARG A 152 -26.91 -23.03 -28.16
N GLN A 153 -27.74 -22.07 -28.56
CA GLN A 153 -29.20 -22.20 -28.56
C GLN A 153 -29.74 -22.52 -29.96
N GLU A 154 -28.89 -22.44 -30.98
CA GLU A 154 -29.08 -22.98 -32.33
C GLU A 154 -28.38 -24.34 -32.43
#